data_AF-A0A2A2T4Q2-F1
#
_entry.id   AF-A0A2A2T4Q2-F1
#
_cell.length_a   1.000
_cell.length_b   1.000
_cell.length_c   1.000
_cell.angle_alpha   90.00
_cell.angle_beta   90.00
_cell.angle_gamma   90.00
#
_symmetry.space_group_name_H-M   'P 1'
#
loop_
_entity.id
_entity.type
_entity.pdbx_description
1 polymer ?
#
loop_
_entity_poly.entity_id
_entity_poly.type
_entity_poly.pdbx_seq_one_letter_code
_entity_poly.pdbx_strand_id
1 'polypeptide(L)'
;MGVEVRPGPPNPRPLGTLTPAGATAQLLFVLARQPSKFWSHQEIVRHMPVPKSLGWALRHAQILGWVERTPDHRSPRYLRYRITPGGLQAFGGGA
;
A
#
# COMPACT_ATOMS: atom_id res chain seq x y z
N MET A 1 -8.14 -19.30 -35.41
CA MET A 1 -7.83 -19.78 -34.04
C MET A 1 -8.55 -18.87 -33.06
N GLY A 2 -9.62 -19.35 -32.40
CA GLY A 2 -10.34 -18.57 -31.39
C GLY A 2 -9.65 -18.71 -30.04
N VAL A 3 -9.22 -17.60 -29.45
CA VAL A 3 -8.69 -17.57 -28.09
C VAL A 3 -9.90 -17.55 -27.16
N GLU A 4 -10.23 -18.67 -26.54
CA GLU A 4 -11.24 -18.71 -25.47
C GLU A 4 -10.73 -17.89 -24.28
N VAL A 5 -11.29 -16.69 -24.11
CA VAL A 5 -11.09 -15.87 -22.93
C VAL A 5 -11.92 -16.49 -21.81
N ARG A 6 -11.28 -17.28 -20.93
CA ARG A 6 -11.94 -17.75 -19.71
C ARG A 6 -12.29 -16.53 -18.85
N PRO A 7 -13.57 -16.27 -18.53
CA PRO A 7 -13.90 -15.21 -17.60
C PRO A 7 -13.27 -15.54 -16.26
N GLY A 8 -12.43 -14.63 -15.77
CA GLY A 8 -11.91 -14.73 -14.40
C GLY A 8 -13.07 -14.74 -13.40
N PRO A 9 -12.85 -15.27 -12.18
CA PRO A 9 -13.87 -15.24 -11.15
C PRO A 9 -14.38 -13.79 -10.97
N PRO A 10 -15.71 -13.60 -10.84
CA PRO A 10 -16.29 -12.26 -10.69
C PRO A 10 -15.64 -11.59 -9.48
N ASN A 11 -15.08 -10.39 -9.68
CA ASN A 11 -14.57 -9.61 -8.56
C ASN A 11 -15.77 -9.22 -7.69
N PRO A 12 -15.91 -9.76 -6.47
CA PRO A 12 -17.13 -9.61 -5.69
C PRO A 12 -17.30 -8.21 -5.11
N ARG A 13 -16.37 -7.28 -5.38
CA ARG A 13 -16.36 -5.94 -4.81
C ARG A 13 -16.25 -4.89 -5.91
N PRO A 14 -17.02 -3.78 -5.80
CA PRO A 14 -16.91 -2.69 -6.75
C PRO A 14 -15.50 -2.10 -6.72
N LEU A 15 -15.04 -1.67 -7.90
CA LEU A 15 -13.76 -1.00 -8.08
C LEU A 15 -13.66 0.21 -7.14
N GLY A 16 -12.52 0.36 -6.46
CA GLY A 16 -12.29 1.45 -5.51
C GLY A 16 -12.64 1.16 -4.05
N THR A 17 -13.18 -0.03 -3.72
CA THR A 17 -13.48 -0.38 -2.34
C THR A 17 -12.21 -0.69 -1.55
N LEU A 18 -11.86 0.16 -0.57
CA LEU A 18 -10.85 -0.15 0.43
C LEU A 18 -11.49 -0.84 1.62
N THR A 19 -11.14 -2.10 1.83
CA THR A 19 -11.55 -2.80 3.05
C THR A 19 -10.48 -2.65 4.13
N PRO A 20 -10.84 -2.54 5.42
CA PRO A 20 -9.89 -2.47 6.53
C PRO A 20 -8.89 -3.65 6.56
N ALA A 21 -9.34 -4.83 6.13
CA ALA A 21 -8.53 -6.03 6.00
C ALA A 21 -7.69 -6.08 4.71
N GLY A 22 -7.83 -5.09 3.82
CA GLY A 22 -7.13 -5.04 2.55
C GLY A 22 -5.67 -4.63 2.72
N ALA A 23 -4.80 -5.09 1.80
CA ALA A 23 -3.36 -4.82 1.87
C ALA A 23 -3.03 -3.32 1.91
N THR A 24 -3.76 -2.48 1.17
CA THR A 24 -3.57 -1.02 1.18
C THR A 24 -3.94 -0.40 2.54
N ALA A 25 -5.06 -0.81 3.14
CA ALA A 25 -5.45 -0.31 4.46
C ALA A 25 -4.46 -0.76 5.54
N GLN A 26 -4.02 -2.02 5.50
CA GLN A 26 -3.01 -2.53 6.42
C GLN A 26 -1.67 -1.82 6.27
N LEU A 27 -1.23 -1.56 5.04
CA LEU A 27 -0.05 -0.75 4.76
C LEU A 27 -0.17 0.63 5.42
N LEU A 28 -1.29 1.32 5.21
CA LEU A 28 -1.52 2.64 5.79
C LEU A 28 -1.57 2.59 7.33
N PHE A 29 -2.19 1.57 7.93
CA PHE A 29 -2.15 1.35 9.38
C PHE A 29 -0.70 1.22 9.89
N VAL A 30 0.14 0.41 9.22
CA VAL A 30 1.54 0.22 9.62
C VAL A 30 2.30 1.54 9.57
N LEU A 31 2.17 2.29 8.48
CA LEU A 31 2.88 3.56 8.30
C LEU A 31 2.36 4.65 9.26
N ALA A 32 1.06 4.68 9.54
CA ALA A 32 0.42 5.63 10.45
C ALA A 32 0.88 5.47 11.92
N ARG A 33 1.43 4.31 12.32
CA ARG A 33 1.98 4.12 13.67
C ARG A 33 3.16 5.05 13.95
N GLN A 34 3.94 5.39 12.93
CA GLN A 34 5.07 6.32 13.04
C GLN A 34 5.11 7.18 11.78
N PRO A 35 4.27 8.22 11.69
CA PRO A 35 4.05 8.97 10.46
C PRO A 35 5.29 9.71 9.98
N SER A 36 6.20 10.08 10.89
CA SER A 36 7.46 10.76 10.56
C SER A 36 8.56 9.80 10.09
N LYS A 37 8.40 8.49 10.29
CA LYS A 37 9.43 7.48 9.98
C LYS A 37 9.34 7.02 8.52
N PHE A 38 10.49 6.93 7.89
CA PHE A 38 10.66 6.22 6.62
C PHE A 38 10.93 4.73 6.87
N TRP A 39 10.03 3.88 6.39
CA TRP A 39 10.07 2.43 6.54
C TRP A 39 10.64 1.77 5.29
N SER A 40 11.52 0.80 5.46
CA SER A 40 11.95 -0.08 4.36
C SER A 40 10.87 -1.09 4.00
N HIS A 41 10.93 -1.63 2.78
CA HIS A 41 10.03 -2.70 2.34
C HIS A 41 10.04 -3.90 3.32
N GLN A 42 11.23 -4.32 3.79
CA GLN A 42 11.34 -5.45 4.71
C GLN A 42 10.71 -5.19 6.08
N GLU A 43 10.84 -3.97 6.62
CA GLU A 43 10.17 -3.63 7.88
C GLU A 43 8.64 -3.67 7.72
N ILE A 44 8.11 -3.15 6.61
CA ILE A 44 6.67 -3.18 6.34
C ILE A 44 6.15 -4.62 6.24
N VAL A 45 6.88 -5.49 5.52
CA VAL A 45 6.54 -6.92 5.40
C VAL A 45 6.40 -7.59 6.76
N ARG A 46 7.27 -7.28 7.72
CA ARG A 46 7.22 -7.86 9.08
C ARG A 46 5.96 -7.48 9.86
N HIS A 47 5.32 -6.38 9.50
CA HIS A 47 4.12 -5.88 10.16
C HIS A 47 2.83 -6.20 9.40
N MET A 48 2.92 -6.78 8.19
CA MET A 48 1.76 -7.10 7.38
C MET A 48 1.45 -8.61 7.41
N PRO A 49 0.19 -9.02 7.65
CA PRO A 49 -0.20 -10.43 7.63
C PRO A 49 -0.18 -11.01 6.21
N VAL A 50 -0.41 -10.20 5.17
CA VAL A 50 -0.42 -10.65 3.77
C VAL A 50 0.52 -9.79 2.90
N PRO A 51 1.82 -10.10 2.85
CA PRO A 51 2.80 -9.28 2.14
C PRO A 51 2.77 -9.46 0.62
N LYS A 52 2.08 -10.50 0.09
CA LYS A 52 2.03 -10.79 -1.35
C LYS A 52 1.52 -9.61 -2.19
N SER A 53 0.65 -8.78 -1.63
CA SER A 53 0.07 -7.62 -2.31
C SER A 53 0.74 -6.29 -1.95
N LEU A 54 1.83 -6.31 -1.16
CA LEU A 54 2.49 -5.08 -0.69
C LEU A 54 3.02 -4.22 -1.83
N GLY A 55 3.65 -4.82 -2.85
CA GLY A 55 4.17 -4.06 -3.99
C GLY A 55 3.09 -3.27 -4.74
N TRP A 56 1.93 -3.90 -4.95
CA TRP A 56 0.78 -3.24 -5.56
C TRP A 56 0.16 -2.20 -4.63
N ALA A 57 0.02 -2.51 -3.33
CA ALA A 57 -0.49 -1.58 -2.34
C ALA A 57 0.35 -0.31 -2.22
N LEU A 58 1.68 -0.42 -2.20
CA LEU A 58 2.61 0.70 -2.19
C LEU A 58 2.45 1.55 -3.46
N ARG A 59 2.42 0.90 -4.63
CA ARG A 59 2.24 1.61 -5.91
C ARG A 59 0.90 2.34 -5.97
N HIS A 60 -0.17 1.69 -5.54
CA HIS A 60 -1.51 2.27 -5.51
C HIS A 60 -1.58 3.47 -4.55
N ALA A 61 -1.08 3.32 -3.32
CA ALA A 61 -1.04 4.41 -2.34
C ALA A 61 -0.16 5.59 -2.79
N GLN A 62 0.89 5.33 -3.57
CA GLN A 62 1.72 6.38 -4.19
C GLN A 62 0.97 7.15 -5.28
N ILE A 63 0.25 6.44 -6.17
CA ILE A 63 -0.56 7.08 -7.21
C ILE A 63 -1.61 8.01 -6.59
N LEU A 64 -2.17 7.63 -5.45
CA LEU A 64 -3.16 8.42 -4.71
C LEU A 64 -2.53 9.51 -3.82
N GLY A 65 -1.20 9.63 -3.77
CA GLY A 65 -0.50 10.62 -2.96
C GLY A 65 -0.57 10.37 -1.44
N TRP A 66 -0.98 9.18 -1.02
CA TRP A 66 -1.07 8.79 0.40
C TRP A 66 0.26 8.32 0.98
N VAL A 67 1.17 7.85 0.13
CA VAL A 67 2.49 7.39 0.51
C VAL A 67 3.52 8.03 -0.38
N GLU A 68 4.58 8.55 0.21
CA GLU A 68 5.77 9.03 -0.50
C GLU A 68 6.91 8.01 -0.40
N ARG A 69 7.87 8.11 -1.33
CA ARG A 69 9.07 7.27 -1.34
C ARG A 69 10.33 8.10 -1.47
N THR A 70 11.40 7.62 -0.85
CA THR A 70 12.75 8.15 -1.00
C THR A 70 13.76 7.01 -1.18
N PRO A 71 14.85 7.21 -1.93
CA PRO A 71 15.99 6.28 -1.93
C PRO A 71 16.58 6.14 -0.52
N ASP A 72 17.11 4.96 -0.21
CA ASP A 72 17.90 4.74 1.00
C ASP A 72 19.30 5.36 0.83
N HIS A 73 19.76 6.09 1.84
CA HIS A 73 21.07 6.75 1.84
C HIS A 73 22.24 5.75 1.77
N ARG A 74 22.05 4.51 2.27
CA ARG A 74 23.09 3.47 2.25
C ARG A 74 23.20 2.81 0.88
N SER A 75 22.09 2.74 0.14
CA SER A 75 22.06 2.16 -1.20
C SER A 75 20.86 2.70 -1.97
N PRO A 76 21.08 3.47 -3.05
CA PRO A 76 20.01 4.06 -3.85
C PRO A 76 19.08 3.04 -4.51
N ARG A 77 19.49 1.77 -4.57
CA ARG A 77 18.68 0.66 -5.09
C ARG A 77 17.48 0.36 -4.19
N TYR A 78 17.56 0.64 -2.90
CA TYR A 78 16.48 0.39 -1.96
C TYR A 78 15.63 1.64 -1.76
N LEU A 79 14.32 1.43 -1.64
CA LEU A 79 13.34 2.48 -1.38
C LEU A 79 12.85 2.40 0.05
N ARG A 80 12.60 3.57 0.62
CA ARG A 80 11.88 3.75 1.87
C ARG A 80 10.58 4.49 1.63
N TYR A 81 9.60 4.23 2.49
CA TYR A 81 8.22 4.67 2.33
C TYR A 81 7.74 5.34 3.61
N ARG A 82 6.95 6.40 3.46
CA ARG A 82 6.33 7.12 4.57
C ARG A 82 4.91 7.51 4.19
N ILE A 83 4.02 7.54 5.17
CA ILE A 83 2.67 8.06 4.96
C ILE A 83 2.72 9.58 4.85
N THR A 84 2.01 10.14 3.88
CA THR A 84 1.91 11.60 3.72
C THR A 84 0.83 12.17 4.65
N PRO A 85 0.79 13.49 4.87
CA PRO A 85 -0.34 14.13 5.53
C PRO A 85 -1.69 13.82 4.85
N GLY A 86 -1.71 13.75 3.52
CA GLY A 86 -2.91 13.37 2.76
C GLY A 86 -3.34 11.92 3.01
N GLY A 87 -2.38 11.01 3.11
CA GLY A 87 -2.66 9.61 3.49
C GLY A 87 -3.16 9.48 4.92
N LEU A 88 -2.63 10.27 5.85
CA LEU A 88 -3.13 10.32 7.23
C LEU A 88 -4.54 10.89 7.32
N GLN A 89 -4.88 11.92 6.54
CA GLN A 89 -6.25 12.44 6.53
C GLN A 89 -7.23 11.46 5.92
N ALA A 90 -6.88 10.86 4.77
CA ALA A 90 -7.71 9.88 4.08
C ALA A 90 -7.97 8.62 4.91
N PHE A 91 -7.13 8.34 5.91
CA PHE A 91 -7.17 7.09 6.67
C PHE A 91 -7.37 7.25 8.18
N GLY A 92 -7.00 8.39 8.76
CA GLY A 92 -7.09 8.71 10.18
C GLY A 92 -8.13 9.79 10.52
N GLY A 93 -8.81 10.36 9.52
CA GLY A 93 -9.80 11.43 9.70
C GLY A 93 -11.22 10.99 9.36
N GLY A 94 -11.83 10.27 10.28
CA GLY A 94 -13.24 9.90 10.30
C GLY A 94 -13.59 9.33 11.67
N ALA A 95 -13.38 10.14 12.71
CA ALA A 95 -14.09 10.00 13.97
C ALA A 95 -15.53 10.51 13.77
#